data_AF-A0A924Z521-F1
#
_entry.id   AF-A0A924Z521-F1
#
_cell.length_a   1.000
_cell.length_b   1.000
_cell.length_c   1.000
_cell.angle_alpha   90.00
_cell.angle_beta   90.00
_cell.angle_gamma   90.00
#
_symmetry.space_group_name_H-M   'P 1'
#
loop_
_entity.id
_entity.type
_entity.pdbx_description
1 polymer ?
#
loop_
_entity_poly.entity_id
_entity_poly.type
_entity_poly.pdbx_seq_one_letter_code
_entity_poly.pdbx_strand_id
1 'polypeptide(L)'
;MPQCTVEPLAIGQTADKLVTPYQEPLVNQCPARRNQLNIQAFQDDSYPIIHNLFVVVKQNGGTEQQAGEAYADLLLSDQGQDAIAKAGFVRVR
;
A
#
# COMPACT_ATOMS: atom_id res chain seq x y z
N MET A 1 2.09 11.60 19.82
CA MET A 1 1.92 10.72 18.64
C MET A 1 1.02 11.45 17.64
N PRO A 2 1.57 12.08 16.58
CA PRO A 2 0.80 12.92 15.65
C PRO A 2 -0.24 12.14 14.83
N GLN A 3 -0.06 10.82 14.69
CA GLN A 3 -0.97 9.91 13.97
C GLN A 3 -2.38 9.83 14.59
N CYS A 4 -2.57 10.30 15.83
CA CYS A 4 -3.82 10.18 16.60
C CYS A 4 -4.64 11.48 16.60
N THR A 5 -4.12 12.53 15.96
CA THR A 5 -4.76 13.86 15.89
C THR A 5 -5.17 14.23 14.46
N VAL A 6 -5.03 13.28 13.53
CA VAL A 6 -5.36 13.45 12.11
C VAL A 6 -6.49 12.50 11.74
N GLU A 7 -7.47 13.00 11.00
CA GLU A 7 -8.59 12.19 10.52
C GLU A 7 -8.44 11.93 9.02
N PRO A 8 -8.57 10.67 8.57
CA PRO A 8 -8.51 10.33 7.17
C PRO A 8 -9.73 10.88 6.42
N LEU A 9 -9.48 11.47 5.25
CA LEU A 9 -10.52 12.06 4.39
C LEU A 9 -10.98 11.07 3.32
N ALA A 10 -12.30 10.97 3.14
CA ALA A 10 -12.88 10.26 2.00
C ALA A 10 -12.70 11.09 0.74
N ILE A 11 -12.19 10.48 -0.33
CA ILE A 11 -11.98 11.13 -1.62
C ILE A 11 -12.41 10.20 -2.74
N GLY A 12 -12.78 10.79 -3.87
CA GLY A 12 -13.28 10.08 -5.03
C GLY A 12 -12.71 10.67 -6.31
N GLN A 13 -12.70 9.89 -7.38
CA GLN A 13 -12.39 10.41 -8.72
C GLN A 13 -13.44 11.44 -9.17
N THR A 14 -14.67 11.32 -8.67
CA THR A 14 -15.78 12.26 -8.85
C THR A 14 -16.36 12.66 -7.50
N ALA A 15 -16.98 13.85 -7.45
CA ALA A 15 -17.51 14.42 -6.19
C ALA A 15 -18.64 13.60 -5.56
N ASP A 16 -19.35 12.79 -6.35
CA ASP A 16 -20.49 11.95 -5.94
C ASP A 16 -20.07 10.55 -5.47
N LYS A 17 -18.81 10.14 -5.67
CA LYS A 17 -18.32 8.77 -5.37
C LYS A 17 -17.11 8.81 -4.46
N LEU A 18 -17.32 9.26 -3.23
CA LEU A 18 -16.27 9.29 -2.21
C LEU A 18 -16.00 7.89 -1.65
N VAL A 19 -14.72 7.55 -1.52
CA VAL A 19 -14.24 6.29 -0.95
C VAL A 19 -13.38 6.60 0.27
N THR A 20 -13.62 5.91 1.38
CA THR A 20 -12.80 6.04 2.59
C THR A 20 -11.53 5.19 2.48
N PRO A 21 -10.37 5.68 2.95
CA PRO A 21 -9.14 4.88 3.00
C PRO A 21 -9.12 3.91 4.19
N TYR A 22 -10.24 3.72 4.88
CA TYR A 22 -10.35 2.95 6.11
C TYR A 22 -11.66 2.16 6.17
N GLN A 23 -11.69 1.11 6.99
CA GLN A 23 -12.88 0.32 7.26
C GLN A 23 -13.81 1.11 8.18
N GLU A 24 -15.05 1.34 7.73
CA GLU A 24 -16.05 1.99 8.56
C GLU A 24 -16.53 1.06 9.71
N PRO A 25 -16.88 1.62 10.88
CA PRO A 25 -16.81 3.04 11.23
C PRO A 25 -15.40 3.51 11.58
N LEU A 26 -15.13 4.82 11.41
CA LEU A 26 -13.87 5.44 11.86
C LEU A 26 -13.66 5.19 13.37
N VAL A 27 -12.57 4.52 13.73
CA VAL A 27 -12.21 4.29 15.14
C VAL A 27 -11.10 5.27 15.56
N ASN A 28 -11.38 6.10 16.56
CA ASN A 28 -10.43 7.06 17.13
C ASN A 28 -10.10 6.79 18.61
N GLN A 29 -9.85 5.52 18.95
CA GLN A 29 -9.53 5.08 20.31
C GLN A 29 -8.02 4.83 20.46
N CYS A 30 -7.21 5.76 19.97
CA CYS A 30 -5.75 5.60 19.98
C CYS A 30 -5.14 5.84 21.38
N PRO A 31 -4.09 5.09 21.76
CA PRO A 31 -3.43 4.03 20.99
C PRO A 31 -4.08 2.64 21.14
N ALA A 32 -5.07 2.50 22.02
CA ALA A 32 -5.67 1.20 22.39
C ALA A 32 -6.31 0.46 21.20
N ARG A 33 -6.92 1.20 20.28
CA ARG A 33 -7.51 0.67 19.05
C ARG A 33 -7.35 1.67 17.91
N ARG A 34 -6.53 1.29 16.93
CA ARG A 34 -6.29 2.06 15.70
C ARG A 34 -7.34 1.75 14.65
N ASN A 35 -7.56 2.72 13.79
CA ASN A 35 -8.35 2.56 12.58
C ASN A 35 -7.71 1.50 11.65
N GLN A 36 -8.53 0.76 10.91
CA GLN A 36 -8.08 -0.26 9.97
C GLN A 36 -8.15 0.27 8.54
N LEU A 37 -7.15 -0.04 7.73
CA LEU A 37 -7.10 0.40 6.33
C LEU A 37 -8.14 -0.34 5.46
N ASN A 38 -8.70 0.37 4.48
CA ASN A 38 -9.55 -0.24 3.45
C ASN A 38 -8.67 -0.86 2.35
N ILE A 39 -8.06 -2.00 2.65
CA ILE A 39 -7.14 -2.70 1.74
C ILE A 39 -7.80 -3.00 0.39
N GLN A 40 -9.09 -3.37 0.40
CA GLN A 40 -9.83 -3.67 -0.82
C GLN A 40 -9.88 -2.45 -1.76
N ALA A 41 -10.20 -1.27 -1.22
CA ALA A 41 -10.28 -0.04 -2.00
C ALA A 41 -8.93 0.40 -2.60
N PHE A 42 -7.82 -0.01 -1.98
CA PHE A 42 -6.49 0.21 -2.53
C PHE A 42 -6.13 -0.82 -3.59
N GLN A 43 -6.60 -2.06 -3.47
CA GLN A 43 -6.31 -3.12 -4.43
C GLN A 43 -7.11 -2.98 -5.72
N ASP A 44 -8.33 -2.47 -5.66
CA ASP A 44 -9.21 -2.29 -6.82
C ASP A 44 -9.20 -0.88 -7.42
N ASP A 45 -8.26 -0.05 -6.99
CA ASP A 45 -8.05 1.33 -7.44
C ASP A 45 -9.28 2.25 -7.25
N SER A 46 -10.25 1.86 -6.41
CA SER A 46 -11.41 2.70 -6.10
C SER A 46 -11.03 3.90 -5.24
N TYR A 47 -10.01 3.77 -4.38
CA TYR A 47 -9.41 4.91 -3.70
C TYR A 47 -8.35 5.58 -4.60
N PRO A 48 -8.49 6.87 -4.94
CA PRO A 48 -7.75 7.48 -6.04
C PRO A 48 -6.28 7.83 -5.74
N ILE A 49 -5.84 7.81 -4.47
CA ILE A 49 -4.44 8.13 -4.10
C ILE A 49 -3.74 6.85 -3.66
N ILE A 50 -3.17 6.15 -4.63
CA ILE A 50 -2.34 4.95 -4.45
C ILE A 50 -1.05 5.11 -5.28
N HIS A 51 0.03 4.48 -4.84
CA HIS A 51 1.32 4.52 -5.53
C HIS A 51 1.95 3.14 -5.59
N ASN A 52 2.39 2.77 -6.79
CA ASN A 52 3.16 1.55 -7.00
C ASN A 52 4.61 1.74 -6.54
N LEU A 53 5.15 0.70 -5.92
CA LEU A 53 6.59 0.61 -5.66
C LEU A 53 7.27 0.00 -6.88
N PHE A 54 8.36 0.62 -7.33
CA PHE A 54 9.08 0.17 -8.52
C PHE A 54 10.51 -0.26 -8.15
N VAL A 55 10.96 -1.35 -8.77
CA VAL A 55 12.37 -1.73 -8.84
C VAL A 55 12.87 -1.33 -10.21
N VAL A 56 13.87 -0.45 -10.28
CA VAL A 56 14.44 0.04 -11.53
C VAL A 56 15.78 -0.64 -11.77
N VAL A 57 15.87 -1.42 -12.85
CA VAL A 57 17.06 -2.21 -13.20
C VAL A 57 17.66 -1.70 -14.52
N LYS A 58 18.99 -1.54 -14.55
CA LYS A 58 19.72 -1.21 -15.78
C LYS A 58 19.91 -2.47 -16.63
N GLN A 59 19.47 -2.43 -17.89
CA GLN A 59 19.65 -3.55 -18.83
C GLN A 59 21.02 -3.50 -19.49
N ASN A 60 22.01 -4.19 -18.92
CA ASN A 60 23.40 -4.23 -19.41
C ASN A 60 23.97 -5.64 -19.59
N GLY A 61 23.19 -6.69 -19.33
CA GLY A 61 23.64 -8.09 -19.35
C GLY A 61 24.67 -8.45 -18.27
N GLY A 62 24.92 -7.54 -17.33
CA GLY A 62 25.89 -7.71 -16.26
C GLY A 62 25.29 -8.35 -15.01
N THR A 63 26.15 -8.66 -14.04
CA THR A 63 25.75 -9.20 -12.73
C THR A 63 24.79 -8.26 -12.00
N GLU A 64 24.90 -6.94 -12.21
CA GLU A 64 23.99 -5.97 -11.58
C GLU A 64 22.56 -6.09 -12.09
N GLN A 65 22.38 -6.41 -13.38
CA GLN A 65 21.06 -6.68 -13.94
C GLN A 65 20.45 -7.92 -13.30
N GLN A 66 21.20 -9.03 -13.27
CA GLN A 66 20.74 -10.29 -12.68
C GLN A 66 20.38 -10.12 -11.20
N ALA A 67 21.18 -9.36 -10.43
CA ALA A 67 20.90 -9.08 -9.03
C ALA A 67 19.62 -8.24 -8.85
N GLY A 68 19.39 -7.25 -9.71
CA GLY A 68 18.18 -6.43 -9.70
C GLY A 68 16.92 -7.23 -10.03
N GLU A 69 16.98 -8.08 -11.04
CA GLU A 69 15.89 -8.99 -11.43
C GLU A 69 15.59 -9.99 -10.31
N ALA A 70 16.61 -10.65 -9.75
CA ALA A 70 16.43 -11.58 -8.63
C ALA A 70 15.83 -10.91 -7.39
N TYR A 71 16.17 -9.64 -7.12
CA TYR A 71 15.57 -8.88 -6.03
C TYR A 71 14.10 -8.54 -6.30
N ALA A 72 13.75 -8.17 -7.54
CA ALA A 72 12.36 -7.95 -7.93
C ALA A 72 11.54 -9.25 -7.77
N ASP A 73 12.07 -10.39 -8.23
CA ASP A 73 11.42 -11.70 -8.09
C ASP A 73 11.25 -12.09 -6.61
N LEU A 74 12.25 -11.81 -5.76
CA LEU A 74 12.13 -12.02 -4.32
C LEU A 74 10.98 -11.20 -3.72
N LEU A 75 10.85 -9.93 -4.09
CA LEU A 75 9.76 -9.09 -3.61
C LEU A 75 8.39 -9.57 -4.11
N LEU A 76 8.32 -10.15 -5.31
CA LEU A 76 7.10 -10.70 -5.90
C LEU A 76 6.71 -12.08 -5.35
N SER A 77 7.63 -12.80 -4.70
CA SER A 77 7.33 -14.07 -4.03
C SER A 77 6.34 -13.92 -2.87
N ASP A 78 5.68 -15.01 -2.47
CA ASP A 78 4.73 -14.98 -1.34
C ASP A 78 5.38 -14.46 -0.05
N GLN A 79 6.61 -14.87 0.24
CA GLN A 79 7.37 -14.42 1.40
C GLN A 79 7.73 -12.92 1.31
N GLY A 80 8.06 -12.45 0.09
CA GLY A 80 8.29 -11.04 -0.19
C GLY A 80 7.02 -10.21 0.03
N GLN A 81 5.88 -10.67 -0.48
CA GLN A 81 4.59 -10.02 -0.31
C GLN A 81 4.12 -10.03 1.16
N ASP A 82 4.40 -11.08 1.93
CA ASP A 82 4.18 -11.11 3.38
C ASP A 82 5.01 -10.05 4.10
N ALA A 83 6.27 -9.86 3.71
CA ALA A 83 7.14 -8.84 4.27
C ALA A 83 6.66 -7.42 3.91
N ILE A 84 6.24 -7.19 2.66
CA ILE A 84 5.67 -5.93 2.17
C ILE A 84 4.40 -5.57 2.95
N ALA A 85 3.51 -6.54 3.19
CA ALA A 85 2.31 -6.34 4.00
C ALA A 85 2.64 -5.95 5.44
N LYS A 86 3.61 -6.63 6.07
CA LYS A 86 4.09 -6.29 7.43
C LYS A 86 4.74 -4.91 7.51
N ALA A 87 5.32 -4.42 6.42
CA ALA A 87 5.87 -3.08 6.32
C ALA A 87 4.80 -1.98 6.15
N GLY A 88 3.52 -2.35 6.00
CA GLY A 88 2.39 -1.43 5.90
C GLY A 88 1.95 -1.11 4.47
N PHE A 89 2.45 -1.84 3.47
CA PHE A 89 2.01 -1.74 2.08
C PHE A 89 0.91 -2.75 1.76
N VAL A 90 0.25 -2.54 0.62
CA VAL A 90 -0.74 -3.46 0.08
C VAL A 90 -0.03 -4.45 -0.86
N ARG A 91 -0.37 -5.74 -0.78
CA ARG A 91 0.17 -6.76 -1.67
C ARG A 91 -0.21 -6.47 -3.11
N VAL A 92 0.71 -6.73 -4.05
CA VAL A 92 0.41 -6.71 -5.48
C VAL A 92 -0.41 -7.96 -5.86
N ARG A 93 -1.19 -7.85 -6.95
CA ARG A 93 -2.03 -8.92 -7.49
C ARG A 93 -1.26 -9.86 -8.39
#